data_AF-A0A453SYL4-F1
#
_entry.id   AF-A0A453SYL4-F1
#
_cell.length_a   1.000
_cell.length_b   1.000
_cell.length_c   1.000
_cell.angle_alpha   90.00
_cell.angle_beta   90.00
_cell.angle_gamma   90.00
#
_symmetry.space_group_name_H-M   'P 1'
#
loop_
_entity.id
_entity.type
_entity.pdbx_description
1 polymer ?
#
loop_
_entity_poly.entity_id
_entity_poly.type
_entity_poly.pdbx_seq_one_letter_code
_entity_poly.pdbx_strand_id
1 'polypeptide(L)'
;MLVAQVPCDINMSNEYPSVLDSSQEISVNVLGEQGSPPRSDNSSSEGSNALAGSKMNKDDCDAVRSIRLDISFKSPSHTGLQTTELVGELTQQFPAALPLALIMKKFLADRSLDHPYSGGLSSYCLVLLITRFLQHEHHLGRPINQNLGSLLMDFLYFFGECV
;
A
#
# COMPACT_ATOMS: atom_id res chain seq x y z
N MET A 1 -5.91 0.47 -5.24
CA MET A 1 -6.26 0.72 -3.83
C MET A 1 -7.60 0.04 -3.61
N LEU A 2 -7.73 -0.85 -2.62
CA LEU A 2 -9.00 -1.49 -2.33
C LEU A 2 -9.66 -0.65 -1.24
N VAL A 3 -10.80 -0.03 -1.55
CA VAL A 3 -11.43 0.95 -0.67
C VAL A 3 -12.71 0.36 -0.11
N ALA A 4 -12.70 0.06 1.19
CA ALA A 4 -13.87 -0.35 1.93
C ALA A 4 -14.46 0.86 2.64
N GLN A 5 -15.71 1.21 2.32
CA GLN A 5 -16.46 2.17 3.11
C GLN A 5 -17.24 1.42 4.18
N VAL A 6 -16.94 1.70 5.45
CA VAL A 6 -17.74 1.21 6.59
C VAL A 6 -19.10 1.91 6.55
N PRO A 7 -20.23 1.18 6.58
CA PRO A 7 -21.56 1.78 6.70
C PRO A 7 -21.68 2.65 7.95
N CYS A 8 -22.39 3.77 7.86
CA CYS A 8 -22.51 4.73 8.96
C CYS A 8 -23.43 4.26 10.10
N ASP A 9 -24.04 3.07 10.00
CA ASP A 9 -25.12 2.60 10.88
C ASP A 9 -24.63 2.06 12.25
N ILE A 10 -23.36 2.28 12.59
CA ILE A 10 -22.85 2.09 13.96
C ILE A 10 -23.02 3.41 14.71
N ASN A 11 -24.17 3.53 15.37
CA ASN A 11 -24.43 4.57 16.36
C ASN A 11 -23.50 4.37 17.57
N MET A 12 -22.26 4.84 17.48
CA MET A 12 -21.41 5.04 18.65
C MET A 12 -21.80 6.39 19.25
N SER A 13 -22.68 6.35 20.26
CA SER A 13 -23.16 7.52 20.97
C SER A 13 -22.01 8.37 21.48
N ASN A 14 -22.08 9.67 21.17
CA ASN A 14 -21.03 10.65 21.39
C ASN A 14 -20.84 10.97 22.89
N GLU A 15 -20.02 10.18 23.59
CA GLU A 15 -19.55 10.47 24.95
C GLU A 15 -18.02 10.44 25.04
N TYR A 16 -17.39 11.52 24.58
CA TYR A 16 -16.05 11.91 25.05
C TYR A 16 -16.20 13.15 25.93
N PRO A 17 -16.09 13.03 27.27
CA PRO A 17 -16.14 14.18 28.16
C PRO A 17 -14.84 14.99 28.05
N SER A 18 -14.98 16.28 27.74
CA SER A 18 -13.87 17.23 27.69
C SER A 18 -13.48 17.69 29.11
N VAL A 19 -12.30 17.27 29.58
CA VAL A 19 -11.63 17.87 30.76
C VAL A 19 -10.13 17.96 30.40
N LEU A 20 -9.62 19.13 30.01
CA LEU A 20 -9.02 20.17 30.87
C LEU A 20 -7.65 19.76 31.46
N ASP A 21 -6.65 20.56 31.10
CA ASP A 21 -5.26 20.53 31.52
C ASP A 21 -5.07 20.90 33.01
N SER A 22 -4.30 20.09 33.76
CA SER A 22 -3.34 20.58 34.76
C SER A 22 -2.47 19.45 35.36
N SER A 23 -1.16 19.63 35.28
CA SER A 23 -0.13 19.43 36.31
C SER A 23 -0.29 18.36 37.43
N GLN A 24 0.71 17.45 37.44
CA GLN A 24 1.54 17.04 38.60
C GLN A 24 1.08 15.97 39.63
N GLU A 25 2.07 15.10 39.92
CA GLU A 25 2.44 14.44 41.20
C GLU A 25 1.92 13.05 41.62
N ILE A 26 2.91 12.18 41.89
CA ILE A 26 3.04 11.21 43.03
C ILE A 26 2.08 10.00 43.05
N SER A 27 2.50 8.75 42.79
CA SER A 27 3.56 7.89 43.40
C SER A 27 3.12 7.15 44.68
N VAL A 28 3.16 5.80 44.64
CA VAL A 28 3.30 4.92 45.83
C VAL A 28 4.16 3.70 45.47
N ASN A 29 5.06 3.32 46.39
CA ASN A 29 6.11 2.30 46.24
C ASN A 29 5.58 0.85 46.31
N VAL A 30 6.37 -0.22 46.12
CA VAL A 30 7.35 -0.76 47.09
C VAL A 30 8.23 -1.87 46.43
N LEU A 31 9.57 -1.68 46.48
CA LEU A 31 10.66 -2.63 46.90
C LEU A 31 10.68 -4.07 46.30
N GLY A 32 11.77 -4.72 45.85
CA GLY A 32 13.23 -4.51 45.77
C GLY A 32 13.89 -5.89 45.48
N GLU A 33 15.15 -6.08 45.06
CA GLU A 33 16.27 -5.16 44.79
C GLU A 33 17.31 -5.76 43.79
N GLN A 34 18.29 -4.94 43.40
CA GLN A 34 19.48 -5.08 42.52
C GLN A 34 20.44 -6.29 42.66
N GLY A 35 21.17 -6.60 41.57
CA GLY A 35 22.40 -7.44 41.57
C GLY A 35 22.87 -7.87 40.17
N SER A 36 24.15 -7.64 39.81
CA SER A 36 24.69 -7.81 38.44
C SER A 36 25.78 -8.94 38.35
N PRO A 37 26.49 -9.21 37.23
CA PRO A 37 26.60 -10.56 36.64
C PRO A 37 27.90 -11.36 36.93
N PRO A 38 27.92 -12.66 36.59
CA PRO A 38 29.15 -13.34 36.15
C PRO A 38 28.99 -14.23 34.87
N ARG A 39 30.13 -14.76 34.39
CA ARG A 39 30.32 -15.54 33.14
C ARG A 39 30.28 -17.07 33.33
N SER A 40 30.31 -17.77 32.18
CA SER A 40 31.06 -19.03 31.84
C SER A 40 30.29 -20.37 31.71
N ASP A 41 30.47 -20.95 30.52
CA ASP A 41 30.79 -22.35 30.17
C ASP A 41 29.77 -23.53 30.17
N ASN A 42 29.51 -23.98 28.92
CA ASN A 42 29.54 -25.34 28.37
C ASN A 42 28.69 -26.54 28.87
N SER A 43 28.30 -27.36 27.87
CA SER A 43 27.90 -28.79 27.92
C SER A 43 26.55 -29.14 28.58
N SER A 44 25.89 -30.27 28.31
CA SER A 44 25.78 -31.16 27.13
C SER A 44 24.65 -32.19 27.38
N SER A 45 24.31 -32.98 26.36
CA SER A 45 23.72 -34.33 26.48
C SER A 45 22.22 -34.51 26.78
N GLU A 46 21.50 -34.89 25.72
CA GLU A 46 20.59 -36.05 25.59
C GLU A 46 19.55 -36.40 26.67
N GLY A 47 18.29 -36.43 26.23
CA GLY A 47 17.15 -37.02 26.93
C GLY A 47 16.17 -37.66 25.95
N SER A 48 16.54 -38.82 25.40
CA SER A 48 15.75 -39.56 24.41
C SER A 48 14.36 -39.94 24.92
N ASN A 49 13.33 -39.72 24.10
CA ASN A 49 12.08 -40.46 24.16
C ASN A 49 11.59 -40.71 22.73
N ALA A 50 11.85 -41.91 22.22
CA ALA A 50 11.30 -42.36 20.95
C ALA A 50 9.83 -42.76 21.15
N LEU A 51 8.92 -42.08 20.44
CA LEU A 51 7.57 -42.62 20.21
C LEU A 51 7.38 -42.80 18.71
N ALA A 52 7.27 -44.06 18.29
CA ALA A 52 7.03 -44.42 16.91
C ALA A 52 5.57 -44.16 16.53
N GLY A 53 5.35 -43.80 15.26
CA GLY A 53 4.07 -44.01 14.59
C GLY A 53 3.07 -42.86 14.64
N SER A 54 3.15 -41.96 13.67
CA SER A 54 2.07 -41.85 12.70
C SER A 54 2.60 -41.28 11.39
N LYS A 55 2.38 -42.00 10.29
CA LYS A 55 2.62 -41.50 8.94
C LYS A 55 1.42 -40.63 8.56
N MET A 56 1.31 -39.48 9.21
CA MET A 56 0.18 -38.58 9.05
C MET A 56 0.22 -37.93 7.67
N ASN A 57 -0.96 -37.56 7.18
CA ASN A 57 -1.20 -37.39 5.76
C ASN A 57 -0.38 -36.26 5.13
N LYS A 58 -0.27 -36.31 3.81
CA LYS A 58 0.22 -35.23 2.97
C LYS A 58 -0.64 -33.99 3.22
N ASP A 59 -0.17 -33.10 4.10
CA ASP A 59 -0.77 -31.78 4.27
C ASP A 59 -0.71 -31.07 2.92
N ASP A 60 -1.89 -30.87 2.32
CA ASP A 60 -2.04 -30.00 1.18
C ASP A 60 -1.87 -28.58 1.72
N CYS A 61 -0.64 -28.07 1.61
CA CYS A 61 -0.28 -26.76 2.15
C CYS A 61 -0.94 -25.69 1.28
N ASP A 62 -2.18 -25.34 1.63
CA ASP A 62 -2.87 -24.15 1.17
C ASP A 62 -1.93 -22.95 1.35
N ALA A 63 -1.33 -22.51 0.25
CA ALA A 63 -0.22 -21.57 0.28
C ALA A 63 -0.72 -20.18 0.70
N VAL A 64 -0.67 -19.91 2.02
CA VAL A 64 -1.14 -18.67 2.63
C VAL A 64 -0.41 -17.48 2.02
N ARG A 65 -1.06 -16.81 1.07
CA ARG A 65 -0.48 -15.68 0.34
C ARG A 65 -0.53 -14.43 1.21
N SER A 66 0.63 -13.99 1.68
CA SER A 66 0.76 -12.69 2.33
C SER A 66 0.42 -11.55 1.36
N ILE A 67 -0.46 -10.65 1.80
CA ILE A 67 -0.87 -9.44 1.07
C ILE A 67 -0.50 -8.24 1.94
N ARG A 68 0.26 -7.29 1.39
CA ARG A 68 0.52 -6.01 2.07
C ARG A 68 -0.72 -5.13 1.99
N LEU A 69 -1.16 -4.63 3.14
CA LEU A 69 -2.30 -3.74 3.29
C LEU A 69 -1.83 -2.40 3.84
N ASP A 70 -2.45 -1.33 3.36
CA ASP A 70 -2.32 0.03 3.89
C ASP A 70 -3.69 0.44 4.45
N ILE A 71 -3.71 1.04 5.64
CA ILE A 71 -4.93 1.40 6.37
C ILE A 71 -4.83 2.86 6.79
N SER A 72 -5.70 3.69 6.23
CA SER A 72 -5.79 5.13 6.52
C SER A 72 -7.17 5.48 7.06
N PHE A 73 -7.21 6.37 8.06
CA PHE A 73 -8.47 6.86 8.64
C PHE A 73 -9.05 8.02 7.80
N LYS A 74 -10.38 8.09 7.72
CA LYS A 74 -11.08 9.20 7.05
C LYS A 74 -10.98 10.47 7.89
N SER A 75 -10.27 11.47 7.38
CA SER A 75 -10.32 12.86 7.87
C SER A 75 -11.15 13.75 6.91
N PRO A 76 -11.58 14.95 7.33
CA PRO A 76 -12.22 15.92 6.43
C PRO A 76 -11.33 16.37 5.25
N SER A 77 -10.02 16.24 5.40
CA SER A 77 -9.01 16.57 4.38
C SER A 77 -8.62 15.38 3.48
N HIS A 78 -9.10 14.16 3.76
CA HIS A 78 -8.72 12.95 3.03
C HIS A 78 -9.66 12.65 1.86
N THR A 79 -9.18 12.91 0.65
CA THR A 79 -9.95 12.79 -0.61
C THR A 79 -9.83 11.41 -1.29
N GLY A 80 -9.20 10.41 -0.66
CA GLY A 80 -8.89 9.12 -1.30
C GLY A 80 -10.07 8.33 -1.88
N LEU A 81 -11.29 8.52 -1.34
CA LEU A 81 -12.53 7.99 -1.93
C LEU A 81 -12.82 8.64 -3.30
N GLN A 82 -12.92 9.96 -3.33
CA GLN A 82 -13.16 10.76 -4.55
C GLN A 82 -12.05 10.54 -5.59
N THR A 83 -10.80 10.40 -5.15
CA THR A 83 -9.67 10.08 -6.03
C THR A 83 -9.81 8.68 -6.65
N THR A 84 -10.34 7.71 -5.91
CA THR A 84 -10.56 6.35 -6.44
C THR A 84 -11.69 6.31 -7.45
N GLU A 85 -12.79 7.04 -7.17
CA GLU A 85 -13.91 7.24 -8.08
C GLU A 85 -13.46 7.89 -9.39
N LEU A 86 -12.76 9.03 -9.32
CA LEU A 86 -12.18 9.73 -10.47
C LEU A 86 -11.24 8.82 -11.30
N VAL A 87 -10.36 8.07 -10.66
CA VAL A 87 -9.48 7.12 -11.38
C VAL A 87 -10.29 6.02 -12.07
N GLY A 88 -11.37 5.54 -11.44
CA GLY A 88 -12.33 4.63 -12.05
C GLY A 88 -12.94 5.20 -13.33
N GLU A 89 -13.57 6.38 -13.23
CA GLU A 89 -14.18 7.10 -14.35
C GLU A 89 -13.21 7.33 -15.50
N LEU A 90 -11.98 7.81 -15.21
CA LEU A 90 -10.95 8.05 -16.22
C LEU A 90 -10.50 6.77 -16.92
N THR A 91 -10.36 5.65 -16.20
CA THR A 91 -10.02 4.35 -16.82
C THR A 91 -11.17 3.74 -17.62
N GLN A 92 -12.43 4.07 -17.29
CA GLN A 92 -13.60 3.70 -18.08
C GLN A 92 -13.72 4.56 -19.35
N GLN A 93 -13.49 5.87 -19.24
CA GLN A 93 -13.51 6.81 -20.36
C GLN A 93 -12.37 6.54 -21.36
N PHE A 94 -11.19 6.16 -20.87
CA PHE A 94 -10.03 5.83 -21.69
C PHE A 94 -9.52 4.41 -21.39
N PRO A 95 -10.07 3.37 -22.05
CA PRO A 95 -9.70 1.97 -21.78
C PRO A 95 -8.21 1.65 -21.92
N ALA A 96 -7.47 2.43 -22.73
CA ALA A 96 -6.02 2.32 -22.88
C ALA A 96 -5.22 2.80 -21.64
N ALA A 97 -5.82 3.60 -20.76
CA ALA A 97 -5.14 4.14 -19.57
C ALA A 97 -4.68 3.03 -18.60
N LEU A 98 -5.50 1.99 -18.40
CA LEU A 98 -5.18 0.87 -17.52
C LEU A 98 -3.95 0.06 -17.99
N PRO A 99 -3.89 -0.48 -19.22
CA PRO A 99 -2.72 -1.23 -19.68
C PRO A 99 -1.47 -0.36 -19.82
N LEU A 100 -1.59 0.91 -20.23
CA LEU A 100 -0.46 1.86 -20.20
C LEU A 100 0.06 2.06 -18.76
N ALA A 101 -0.84 2.26 -17.78
CA ALA A 101 -0.44 2.46 -16.39
C ALA A 101 0.22 1.21 -15.79
N LEU A 102 -0.18 0.00 -16.19
CA LEU A 102 0.49 -1.24 -15.76
C LEU A 102 1.92 -1.33 -16.30
N ILE A 103 2.12 -1.08 -17.60
CA ILE A 103 3.44 -1.09 -18.23
C ILE A 103 4.33 0.00 -17.63
N MET A 104 3.82 1.23 -17.51
CA MET A 104 4.57 2.36 -16.97
C MET A 104 4.91 2.19 -15.48
N LYS A 105 4.02 1.64 -14.65
CA LYS A 105 4.34 1.31 -13.25
C LYS A 105 5.50 0.32 -13.17
N LYS A 106 5.49 -0.73 -14.00
CA LYS A 106 6.59 -1.69 -14.04
C LYS A 106 7.90 -1.04 -14.51
N PHE A 107 7.84 -0.26 -15.59
CA PHE A 107 8.99 0.47 -16.15
C PHE A 107 9.65 1.43 -15.14
N LEU A 108 8.85 2.13 -14.33
CA LEU A 108 9.33 3.04 -13.29
C LEU A 108 9.85 2.29 -12.07
N ALA A 109 9.15 1.24 -11.60
CA ALA A 109 9.61 0.42 -10.49
C ALA A 109 10.96 -0.28 -10.78
N ASP A 110 11.15 -0.76 -12.01
CA ASP A 110 12.43 -1.34 -12.46
C ASP A 110 13.58 -0.32 -12.54
N ARG A 111 13.28 0.98 -12.38
CA ARG A 111 14.24 2.10 -12.30
C ARG A 111 14.25 2.78 -10.94
N SER A 112 13.51 2.26 -9.96
CA SER A 112 13.30 2.87 -8.64
C SER A 112 12.68 4.28 -8.68
N LEU A 113 11.91 4.60 -9.74
CA LEU A 113 11.25 5.89 -9.97
C LEU A 113 9.77 5.91 -9.54
N ASP A 114 9.29 4.87 -8.88
CA ASP A 114 7.92 4.73 -8.35
C ASP A 114 7.76 5.24 -6.90
N HIS A 115 8.84 5.73 -6.29
CA HIS A 115 8.89 6.21 -4.90
C HIS A 115 8.86 7.74 -4.82
N PRO A 116 7.69 8.39 -4.62
CA PRO A 116 7.57 9.85 -4.69
C PRO A 116 8.37 10.60 -3.61
N TYR A 117 8.55 10.01 -2.43
CA TYR A 117 9.36 10.60 -1.35
C TYR A 117 10.86 10.72 -1.70
N SER A 118 11.32 9.98 -2.72
CA SER A 118 12.70 10.00 -3.22
C SER A 118 12.84 10.80 -4.53
N GLY A 119 11.83 11.59 -4.91
CA GLY A 119 11.78 12.32 -6.18
C GLY A 119 11.21 11.52 -7.37
N GLY A 120 10.66 10.33 -7.13
CA GLY A 120 9.96 9.54 -8.15
C GLY A 120 8.53 10.04 -8.45
N LEU A 121 7.84 9.34 -9.36
CA LEU A 121 6.44 9.59 -9.70
C LEU A 121 5.52 8.73 -8.83
N SER A 122 4.50 9.35 -8.22
CA SER A 122 3.45 8.61 -7.53
C SER A 122 2.55 7.88 -8.53
N SER A 123 2.01 6.73 -8.11
CA SER A 123 1.04 5.96 -8.92
C SER A 123 -0.19 6.76 -9.35
N TYR A 124 -0.58 7.81 -8.61
CA TYR A 124 -1.68 8.69 -8.98
C TYR A 124 -1.26 9.73 -10.03
N CYS A 125 -0.10 10.39 -9.82
CA CYS A 125 0.46 11.33 -10.78
C CYS A 125 0.64 10.67 -12.16
N LEU A 126 1.16 9.44 -12.20
CA LEU A 126 1.30 8.68 -13.44
C LEU A 126 -0.04 8.47 -14.19
N VAL A 127 -1.12 8.14 -13.47
CA VAL A 127 -2.45 7.97 -14.09
C VAL A 127 -2.95 9.30 -14.67
N LEU A 128 -2.71 10.42 -13.98
CA LEU A 128 -3.06 11.75 -14.49
C LEU A 128 -2.25 12.13 -15.74
N LEU A 129 -0.95 11.82 -15.79
CA LEU A 129 -0.12 12.05 -16.98
C LEU A 129 -0.61 11.24 -18.18
N ILE A 130 -0.91 9.95 -17.98
CA ILE A 130 -1.47 9.08 -19.02
C ILE A 130 -2.83 9.61 -19.48
N THR A 131 -3.72 9.96 -18.55
CA THR A 131 -5.02 10.56 -18.87
C THR A 131 -4.87 11.84 -19.68
N ARG A 132 -3.95 12.74 -19.29
CA ARG A 132 -3.71 14.01 -19.99
C ARG A 132 -3.24 13.79 -21.43
N PHE A 133 -2.38 12.82 -21.66
CA PHE A 133 -1.94 12.41 -23.00
C PHE A 133 -3.10 11.80 -23.81
N LEU A 134 -3.89 10.88 -23.24
CA LEU A 134 -5.03 10.28 -23.95
C LEU A 134 -6.13 11.31 -24.29
N GLN A 135 -6.33 12.30 -23.42
CA GLN A 135 -7.16 13.46 -23.72
C GLN A 135 -6.59 14.27 -24.90
N HIS A 136 -5.27 14.53 -24.94
CA HIS A 136 -4.63 15.24 -26.06
C HIS A 136 -4.88 14.50 -27.39
N GLU A 137 -4.59 13.21 -27.46
CA GLU A 137 -4.81 12.39 -28.66
C GLU A 137 -6.29 12.35 -29.09
N HIS A 138 -7.22 12.32 -28.14
CA HIS A 138 -8.65 12.36 -28.43
C HIS A 138 -9.09 13.70 -29.03
N HIS A 139 -8.55 14.83 -28.56
CA HIS A 139 -8.85 16.15 -29.14
C HIS A 139 -8.28 16.32 -30.56
N LEU A 140 -7.19 15.62 -30.89
CA LEU A 140 -6.65 15.54 -32.26
C LEU A 140 -7.44 14.58 -33.18
N GLY A 141 -8.52 13.97 -32.68
CA GLY A 141 -9.37 13.06 -33.47
C GLY A 141 -8.72 11.71 -33.78
N ARG A 142 -7.62 11.36 -33.10
CA ARG A 142 -6.93 10.08 -33.29
C ARG A 142 -7.82 8.96 -32.70
N PRO A 143 -8.17 7.91 -33.47
CA PRO A 143 -9.12 6.90 -33.01
C PRO A 143 -8.56 6.13 -31.80
N ILE A 144 -9.37 5.80 -30.80
CA ILE A 144 -8.92 5.14 -29.54
C ILE A 144 -8.42 3.70 -29.78
N ASN A 145 -8.84 3.06 -30.88
CA ASN A 145 -8.40 1.70 -31.29
C ASN A 145 -7.00 1.70 -31.92
N GLN A 146 -5.99 2.17 -31.19
CA GLN A 146 -4.59 2.14 -31.63
C GLN A 146 -3.85 0.94 -31.05
N ASN A 147 -2.76 0.57 -31.72
CA ASN A 147 -1.82 -0.37 -31.15
C ASN A 147 -1.26 0.21 -29.83
N LEU A 148 -1.45 -0.51 -28.72
CA LEU A 148 -0.99 -0.08 -27.40
C LEU A 148 0.51 0.24 -27.38
N GLY A 149 1.31 -0.47 -28.17
CA GLY A 149 2.74 -0.20 -28.33
C GLY A 149 3.03 1.17 -28.97
N SER A 150 2.31 1.56 -30.02
CA SER A 150 2.43 2.90 -30.61
C SER A 150 2.04 3.97 -29.60
N LEU A 151 0.92 3.77 -28.91
CA LEU A 151 0.39 4.69 -27.91
C LEU A 151 1.34 4.86 -26.70
N LEU A 152 2.08 3.81 -26.32
CA LEU A 152 3.13 3.86 -25.31
C LEU A 152 4.35 4.67 -25.79
N MET A 153 4.79 4.46 -27.04
CA MET A 153 5.92 5.21 -27.61
C MET A 153 5.57 6.69 -27.79
N ASP A 154 4.36 6.98 -28.26
CA ASP A 154 3.83 8.34 -28.40
C ASP A 154 3.71 9.04 -27.03
N PHE A 155 3.27 8.33 -25.98
CA PHE A 155 3.28 8.84 -24.59
C PHE A 155 4.70 9.16 -24.10
N LEU A 156 5.66 8.26 -24.34
CA LEU A 156 7.06 8.46 -23.94
C LEU A 156 7.72 9.60 -24.72
N TYR A 157 7.37 9.79 -25.99
CA TYR A 157 7.80 10.92 -26.80
C TYR A 157 7.19 12.24 -26.30
N PHE A 158 5.88 12.28 -26.08
CA PHE A 158 5.14 13.45 -25.60
C PHE A 158 5.67 14.04 -24.28
N PHE A 159 6.11 13.19 -23.35
CA PHE A 159 6.73 13.61 -22.08
C PHE A 159 8.27 13.57 -22.07
N GLY A 160 8.89 13.02 -23.11
CA GLY A 160 10.35 12.87 -23.25
C GLY A 160 11.01 13.98 -24.07
N GLU A 161 10.26 14.63 -24.97
CA GLU A 161 10.70 15.81 -25.72
C GLU A 161 10.73 17.06 -24.82
N CYS A 162 11.65 17.07 -23.86
CA CYS A 162 12.12 18.27 -23.18
C CYS A 162 13.56 18.58 -23.62
N VAL A 163 13.67 19.38 -24.67
CA VAL A 163 14.91 19.99 -25.18
C VAL A 163 14.70 21.50 -25.30
#